data_AF-R1D648-F1
#
_entry.id   AF-R1D648-F1
#
_cell.length_a   1.000
_cell.length_b   1.000
_cell.length_c   1.000
_cell.angle_alpha   90.00
_cell.angle_beta   90.00
_cell.angle_gamma   90.00
#
_symmetry.space_group_name_H-M   'P 1'
#
loop_
_entity.id
_entity.type
_entity.pdbx_description
1 polymer ?
#
loop_
_entity_poly.entity_id
_entity_poly.type
_entity_poly.pdbx_seq_one_letter_code
_entity_poly.pdbx_strand_id
1 'polypeptide(L)'
;ILALLVVHFVQAYELDTRLGIDMPSLVRFVSKLQQGYHDVPFHNYVHACDVVHGAVFFLTQQQVRRHLSPLDMYALILAAAAHDHGHEGLSNAFYCNSGHELALRYNDASVLEMHHISSAWRLLALDGCDALMGLSSEQCGDLRQTMVEAVLGTDMKLHFDHLAKFKALSSSGAFDQPDRGGVRKLLTMCLHAADISNPCKPWRLSSRWAARVMTEFFLQGDREAEMGIPVSPFMDRERTDIAQAQAGFISVLIQP
;
A
#
# COMPACT_ATOMS: atom_id res chain seq x y z
N ILE A 1 -0.76 -10.07 14.13
CA ILE A 1 0.28 -10.58 13.20
C ILE A 1 1.01 -9.43 12.51
N LEU A 2 0.32 -8.39 12.02
CA LEU A 2 0.93 -7.21 11.40
C LEU A 2 1.95 -6.52 12.32
N ALA A 3 1.57 -6.27 13.58
CA ALA A 3 2.47 -5.67 14.57
C ALA A 3 3.75 -6.49 14.79
N LEU A 4 3.63 -7.83 14.87
CA LEU A 4 4.79 -8.71 15.02
C LEU A 4 5.70 -8.65 13.80
N LEU A 5 5.13 -8.63 12.59
CA LEU A 5 5.88 -8.56 11.35
C LEU A 5 6.65 -7.23 11.21
N VAL A 6 5.99 -6.12 11.49
CA VAL A 6 6.62 -4.78 11.45
C VAL A 6 7.73 -4.69 12.50
N VAL A 7 7.47 -5.09 13.74
CA VAL A 7 8.48 -5.10 14.82
C VAL A 7 9.67 -5.97 14.44
N HIS A 8 9.41 -7.17 13.91
CA HIS A 8 10.47 -8.08 13.47
C HIS A 8 11.38 -7.42 12.44
N PHE A 9 10.83 -6.80 11.39
CA PHE A 9 11.65 -6.17 10.36
C PHE A 9 12.33 -4.88 10.83
N VAL A 10 11.69 -4.09 11.69
CA VAL A 10 12.32 -2.93 12.32
C VAL A 10 13.56 -3.35 13.11
N GLN A 11 13.48 -4.42 13.90
CA GLN A 11 14.62 -4.94 14.66
C GLN A 11 15.65 -5.66 13.79
N ALA A 12 15.22 -6.44 12.80
CA ALA A 12 16.12 -7.18 11.90
C ALA A 12 17.05 -6.27 11.09
N TYR A 13 16.60 -5.03 10.81
CA TYR A 13 17.40 -3.99 10.17
C TYR A 13 17.97 -2.96 11.15
N GLU A 14 17.86 -3.21 12.46
CA GLU A 14 18.35 -2.35 13.55
C GLU A 14 17.81 -0.91 13.44
N LEU A 15 16.61 -0.72 12.87
CA LEU A 15 16.02 0.60 12.65
C LEU A 15 15.65 1.27 13.97
N ASP A 16 15.28 0.47 14.97
CA ASP A 16 15.00 0.92 16.33
C ASP A 16 16.21 1.61 16.96
N THR A 17 17.37 0.96 16.93
CA THR A 17 18.60 1.54 17.50
C THR A 17 19.17 2.67 16.66
N ARG A 18 19.12 2.56 15.33
CA ARG A 18 19.69 3.56 14.39
C ARG A 18 18.89 4.85 14.30
N LEU A 19 17.59 4.80 14.59
CA LEU A 19 16.68 5.94 14.55
C LEU A 19 16.17 6.35 15.93
N GLY A 20 16.49 5.60 16.98
CA GLY A 20 16.02 5.85 18.34
C GLY A 20 14.52 5.59 18.54
N ILE A 21 13.91 4.67 17.77
CA ILE A 21 12.47 4.43 17.80
C ILE A 21 12.06 3.81 19.15
N ASP A 22 11.06 4.41 19.80
CA ASP A 22 10.41 3.83 20.96
C ASP A 22 9.56 2.61 20.56
N MET A 23 10.12 1.41 20.78
CA MET A 23 9.48 0.14 20.41
C MET A 23 8.08 -0.07 21.03
N PRO A 24 7.84 0.27 22.32
CA PRO A 24 6.49 0.23 22.88
C PRO A 24 5.48 1.09 22.11
N SER A 25 5.87 2.30 21.70
CA SER A 25 4.99 3.19 20.95
C SER A 25 4.75 2.70 19.53
N LEU A 26 5.77 2.19 18.85
CA LEU A 26 5.63 1.50 17.57
C LEU A 26 4.66 0.31 17.66
N VAL A 27 4.80 -0.56 18.67
CA VAL A 27 3.92 -1.71 18.88
C VAL A 27 2.47 -1.26 19.05
N ARG A 28 2.22 -0.23 19.85
CA ARG A 28 0.86 0.32 20.06
C ARG A 28 0.29 0.92 18.78
N PHE A 29 1.08 1.72 18.05
CA PHE A 29 0.70 2.28 16.76
C PHE A 29 0.29 1.20 15.76
N VAL A 30 1.15 0.21 15.50
CA VAL A 30 0.86 -0.84 14.51
C VAL A 30 -0.29 -1.75 14.98
N SER A 31 -0.46 -1.93 16.29
CA SER A 31 -1.62 -2.64 16.83
C SER A 31 -2.92 -1.89 16.57
N LYS A 32 -2.93 -0.56 16.71
CA LYS A 32 -4.08 0.29 16.36
C LYS A 32 -4.33 0.29 14.86
N LEU A 33 -3.26 0.30 14.06
CA LEU A 33 -3.34 0.21 12.63
C LEU A 33 -3.96 -1.12 12.19
N GLN A 34 -3.53 -2.25 12.76
CA GLN A 34 -4.14 -3.55 12.50
C GLN A 34 -5.63 -3.60 12.91
N GLN A 35 -6.01 -2.92 13.99
CA GLN A 35 -7.41 -2.83 14.44
C GLN A 35 -8.30 -2.03 13.48
N GLY A 36 -7.73 -1.09 12.72
CA GLY A 36 -8.47 -0.28 11.75
C GLY A 36 -8.67 -0.93 10.38
N TYR A 37 -8.07 -2.09 10.12
CA TYR A 37 -8.41 -2.90 8.94
C TYR A 37 -9.72 -3.63 9.15
N HIS A 38 -10.65 -3.46 8.21
CA HIS A 38 -11.94 -4.14 8.24
C HIS A 38 -11.84 -5.60 7.81
N ASP A 39 -12.82 -6.41 8.22
CA ASP A 39 -12.93 -7.81 7.81
C ASP A 39 -13.59 -7.90 6.43
N VAL A 40 -12.83 -7.53 5.40
CA VAL A 40 -13.20 -7.64 3.98
C VAL A 40 -12.39 -8.75 3.30
N PRO A 41 -12.86 -9.36 2.20
CA PRO A 41 -12.23 -10.56 1.64
C PRO A 41 -10.74 -10.40 1.26
N PHE A 42 -10.35 -9.26 0.72
CA PHE A 42 -9.02 -8.95 0.19
C PHE A 42 -8.31 -7.84 0.97
N HIS A 43 -8.78 -6.59 0.94
CA HIS A 43 -8.09 -5.42 1.53
C HIS A 43 -8.21 -5.35 3.07
N ASN A 44 -7.73 -6.41 3.74
CA ASN A 44 -7.71 -6.57 5.19
C ASN A 44 -6.26 -6.61 5.72
N TYR A 45 -6.08 -6.75 7.04
CA TYR A 45 -4.74 -6.74 7.64
C TYR A 45 -3.82 -7.88 7.16
N VAL A 46 -4.36 -8.98 6.62
CA VAL A 46 -3.57 -10.08 6.05
C VAL A 46 -2.95 -9.63 4.73
N HIS A 47 -3.68 -8.89 3.90
CA HIS A 47 -3.11 -8.25 2.71
C HIS A 47 -2.02 -7.25 3.11
N ALA A 48 -2.26 -6.38 4.09
CA ALA A 48 -1.21 -5.49 4.61
C ALA A 48 0.05 -6.23 5.08
N CYS A 49 -0.08 -7.41 5.72
CA CYS A 49 1.07 -8.23 6.09
C CYS A 49 1.84 -8.76 4.87
N ASP A 50 1.10 -9.19 3.85
CA ASP A 50 1.66 -9.69 2.58
C ASP A 50 2.41 -8.57 1.84
N VAL A 51 1.88 -7.35 1.83
CA VAL A 51 2.52 -6.16 1.26
C VAL A 51 3.74 -5.73 2.07
N VAL A 52 3.70 -5.73 3.41
CA VAL A 52 4.89 -5.47 4.25
C VAL A 52 6.01 -6.48 3.92
N HIS A 53 5.68 -7.75 3.79
CA HIS A 53 6.66 -8.77 3.42
C HIS A 53 7.20 -8.55 2.00
N GLY A 54 6.34 -8.22 1.03
CA GLY A 54 6.73 -7.88 -0.33
C GLY A 54 7.62 -6.63 -0.42
N ALA A 55 7.32 -5.59 0.36
CA ALA A 55 8.11 -4.38 0.42
C ALA A 55 9.50 -4.65 1.01
N VAL A 56 9.57 -5.49 2.03
CA VAL A 56 10.85 -5.92 2.63
C VAL A 56 11.66 -6.82 1.69
N PHE A 57 11.03 -7.60 0.81
CA PHE A 57 11.77 -8.32 -0.24
C PHE A 57 12.64 -7.37 -1.08
N PHE A 58 12.16 -6.17 -1.42
CA PHE A 58 12.98 -5.18 -2.13
C PHE A 58 14.16 -4.66 -1.29
N LEU A 59 14.06 -4.63 0.04
CA LEU A 59 15.18 -4.29 0.93
C LEU A 59 16.29 -5.35 0.94
N THR A 60 16.01 -6.56 0.48
CA THR A 60 17.02 -7.62 0.28
C THR A 60 17.76 -7.50 -1.06
N GLN A 61 17.23 -6.72 -2.00
CA GLN A 61 17.84 -6.52 -3.31
C GLN A 61 18.92 -5.44 -3.21
N GLN A 62 20.18 -5.81 -3.47
CA GLN A 62 21.33 -4.89 -3.33
C GLN A 62 21.17 -3.62 -4.19
N GLN A 63 20.57 -3.76 -5.37
CA GLN A 63 20.30 -2.69 -6.33
C GLN A 63 19.36 -1.63 -5.77
N VAL A 64 18.46 -2.02 -4.86
CA VAL A 64 17.56 -1.09 -4.15
C VAL A 64 18.24 -0.64 -2.86
N ARG A 65 18.66 -1.59 -2.02
CA ARG A 65 19.15 -1.37 -0.65
C ARG A 65 20.30 -0.38 -0.56
N ARG A 66 21.20 -0.35 -1.54
CA ARG A 66 22.38 0.54 -1.56
C ARG A 66 22.02 2.03 -1.63
N HIS A 67 20.81 2.37 -2.05
CA HIS A 67 20.33 3.75 -2.15
C HIS A 67 19.51 4.21 -0.95
N LEU A 68 19.22 3.32 0.00
CA LEU A 68 18.28 3.58 1.08
C LEU A 68 18.98 3.87 2.40
N SER A 69 18.56 4.96 3.04
CA SER A 69 18.91 5.29 4.42
C SER A 69 18.11 4.44 5.43
N PRO A 70 18.51 4.41 6.72
CA PRO A 70 17.66 3.94 7.81
C PRO A 70 16.20 4.42 7.74
N LEU A 71 16.02 5.71 7.48
CA LEU A 71 14.72 6.38 7.49
C LEU A 71 13.86 5.91 6.31
N ASP A 72 14.47 5.69 5.14
CA ASP A 72 13.79 5.19 3.94
C ASP A 72 13.21 3.79 4.15
N MET A 73 14.00 2.91 4.76
CA MET A 73 13.58 1.54 5.08
C MET A 73 12.42 1.56 6.08
N TYR A 74 12.50 2.42 7.09
CA TYR A 74 11.45 2.58 8.08
C TYR A 74 10.16 3.13 7.45
N ALA A 75 10.27 4.17 6.61
CA ALA A 75 9.16 4.76 5.88
C ALA A 75 8.47 3.73 4.97
N LEU A 76 9.23 2.89 4.25
CA LEU A 76 8.66 1.85 3.38
C LEU A 76 7.88 0.80 4.17
N ILE A 77 8.42 0.34 5.31
CA ILE A 77 7.74 -0.66 6.16
C ILE A 77 6.44 -0.08 6.73
N LEU A 78 6.46 1.15 7.24
CA LEU A 78 5.26 1.80 7.77
C LEU A 78 4.24 2.13 6.67
N ALA A 79 4.69 2.59 5.51
CA ALA A 79 3.81 2.84 4.36
C ALA A 79 3.10 1.55 3.92
N ALA A 80 3.85 0.45 3.77
CA ALA A 80 3.28 -0.86 3.43
C ALA A 80 2.26 -1.33 4.47
N ALA A 81 2.53 -1.15 5.76
CA ALA A 81 1.57 -1.50 6.80
C ALA A 81 0.30 -0.63 6.72
N ALA A 82 0.43 0.65 6.36
CA ALA A 82 -0.64 1.65 6.38
C ALA A 82 -1.44 1.79 5.08
N HIS A 83 -0.95 1.25 3.95
CA HIS A 83 -1.38 1.68 2.62
C HIS A 83 -2.89 1.50 2.34
N ASP A 84 -3.53 0.54 3.00
CA ASP A 84 -4.98 0.22 2.89
C ASP A 84 -5.75 0.42 4.20
N HIS A 85 -5.21 1.19 5.15
CA HIS A 85 -5.84 1.35 6.45
C HIS A 85 -7.26 1.94 6.34
N GLY A 86 -8.26 1.25 6.88
CA GLY A 86 -9.67 1.66 6.82
C GLY A 86 -10.39 1.32 5.52
N HIS A 87 -9.82 0.48 4.64
CA HIS A 87 -10.47 0.05 3.40
C HIS A 87 -11.77 -0.74 3.67
N GLU A 88 -12.86 -0.40 2.98
CA GLU A 88 -14.20 -0.99 3.19
C GLU A 88 -14.61 -2.00 2.11
N GLY A 89 -13.64 -2.53 1.37
CA GLY A 89 -13.86 -3.37 0.19
C GLY A 89 -14.60 -2.71 -0.97
N LEU A 90 -14.47 -1.39 -1.13
CA LEU A 90 -15.10 -0.61 -2.20
C LEU A 90 -14.03 0.21 -2.93
N SER A 91 -14.19 0.42 -4.24
CA SER A 91 -13.22 1.13 -5.08
C SER A 91 -13.43 2.65 -5.09
N ASN A 92 -12.37 3.41 -5.44
CA ASN A 92 -12.45 4.87 -5.65
C ASN A 92 -13.65 5.28 -6.53
N ALA A 93 -13.92 4.53 -7.62
CA ALA A 93 -15.05 4.80 -8.51
C ALA A 93 -16.40 4.67 -7.81
N PHE A 94 -16.57 3.68 -6.92
CA PHE A 94 -17.79 3.54 -6.11
C PHE A 94 -18.01 4.76 -5.21
N TYR A 95 -16.96 5.20 -4.50
CA TYR A 95 -17.03 6.36 -3.62
C TYR A 95 -17.41 7.64 -4.38
N CYS A 96 -16.80 7.88 -5.55
CA CYS A 96 -17.15 9.03 -6.40
C CYS A 96 -18.59 8.94 -6.92
N ASN A 97 -19.00 7.79 -7.46
CA ASN A 97 -20.31 7.63 -8.11
C ASN A 97 -21.48 7.66 -7.12
N SER A 98 -21.25 7.26 -5.86
CA SER A 98 -22.27 7.27 -4.81
C SER A 98 -22.38 8.63 -4.08
N GLY A 99 -21.49 9.59 -4.36
CA GLY A 99 -21.43 10.86 -3.64
C GLY A 99 -20.99 10.71 -2.18
N HIS A 100 -20.15 9.71 -1.90
CA HIS A 100 -19.71 9.39 -0.54
C HIS A 100 -18.92 10.55 0.10
N GLU A 101 -19.02 10.69 1.43
CA GLU A 101 -18.37 11.79 2.17
C GLU A 101 -16.85 11.86 1.94
N LEU A 102 -16.19 10.70 1.83
CA LEU A 102 -14.75 10.63 1.53
C LEU A 102 -14.43 11.19 0.13
N ALA A 103 -15.25 10.92 -0.87
CA ALA A 103 -15.05 11.45 -2.22
C ALA A 103 -15.18 12.97 -2.23
N LEU A 104 -16.18 13.51 -1.52
CA LEU A 104 -16.34 14.96 -1.31
C LEU A 104 -15.14 15.56 -0.55
N ARG A 105 -14.68 14.90 0.51
CA ARG A 105 -13.56 15.37 1.34
C ARG A 105 -12.25 15.47 0.56
N TYR A 106 -11.99 14.50 -0.32
CA TYR A 106 -10.75 14.43 -1.11
C TYR A 106 -10.93 14.91 -2.55
N ASN A 107 -12.07 15.52 -2.88
CA ASN A 107 -12.39 16.07 -4.21
C ASN A 107 -12.13 15.06 -5.34
N ASP A 108 -12.58 13.81 -5.16
CA ASP A 108 -12.45 12.71 -6.11
C ASP A 108 -10.99 12.33 -6.48
N ALA A 109 -9.99 12.85 -5.77
CA ALA A 109 -8.57 12.61 -6.04
C ALA A 109 -8.01 11.54 -5.09
N SER A 110 -7.72 10.35 -5.64
CA SER A 110 -7.13 9.20 -4.92
C SER A 110 -7.78 9.01 -3.55
N VAL A 111 -9.11 8.89 -3.57
CA VAL A 111 -9.98 9.07 -2.39
C VAL A 111 -9.60 8.11 -1.27
N LEU A 112 -9.38 6.85 -1.62
CA LEU A 112 -8.98 5.78 -0.71
C LEU A 112 -7.55 5.97 -0.23
N GLU A 113 -6.59 6.21 -1.12
CA GLU A 113 -5.18 6.34 -0.75
C GLU A 113 -4.95 7.56 0.17
N MET A 114 -5.66 8.67 -0.09
CA MET A 114 -5.72 9.84 0.80
C MET A 114 -6.34 9.49 2.14
N HIS A 115 -7.41 8.68 2.16
CA HIS A 115 -8.03 8.21 3.38
C HIS A 115 -7.10 7.32 4.20
N HIS A 116 -6.43 6.36 3.57
CA HIS A 116 -5.53 5.40 4.22
C HIS A 116 -4.39 6.11 4.93
N ILE A 117 -3.64 6.96 4.23
CA ILE A 117 -2.53 7.67 4.85
C ILE A 117 -3.00 8.70 5.88
N SER A 118 -4.14 9.38 5.65
CA SER A 118 -4.67 10.35 6.60
C SER A 118 -5.14 9.69 7.90
N SER A 119 -5.87 8.58 7.79
CA SER A 119 -6.41 7.84 8.94
C SER A 119 -5.29 7.16 9.73
N ALA A 120 -4.30 6.54 9.07
CA ALA A 120 -3.12 5.99 9.72
C ALA A 120 -2.34 7.08 10.46
N TRP A 121 -2.16 8.27 9.87
CA TRP A 121 -1.43 9.35 10.53
C TRP A 121 -2.11 9.87 11.79
N ARG A 122 -3.45 9.85 11.85
CA ARG A 122 -4.19 10.23 13.06
C ARG A 122 -3.89 9.31 14.25
N LEU A 123 -3.51 8.06 14.00
CA LEU A 123 -3.16 7.12 15.07
C LEU A 123 -1.92 7.54 15.84
N LEU A 124 -0.98 8.28 15.22
CA LEU A 124 0.21 8.79 15.89
C LEU A 124 -0.12 9.76 17.04
N ALA A 125 -1.27 10.42 16.97
CA ALA A 125 -1.73 11.35 17.99
C ALA A 125 -2.44 10.67 19.17
N LEU A 126 -2.67 9.36 19.12
CA LEU A 126 -3.22 8.60 20.24
C LEU A 126 -2.17 8.42 21.33
N ASP A 127 -2.62 8.33 22.58
CA ASP A 127 -1.72 8.18 23.73
C ASP A 127 -0.79 6.97 23.57
N GLY A 128 0.51 7.22 23.74
CA GLY A 128 1.57 6.24 23.55
C GLY A 128 1.69 5.65 22.15
N CYS A 129 1.05 6.19 21.11
CA CYS A 129 1.11 5.65 19.74
C CYS A 129 2.04 6.43 18.81
N ASP A 130 2.89 7.30 19.35
CA ASP A 130 3.86 8.05 18.54
C ASP A 130 5.00 7.13 18.07
N ALA A 131 4.81 6.49 16.92
CA ALA A 131 5.81 5.65 16.27
C ALA A 131 6.96 6.44 15.64
N LEU A 132 6.94 7.79 15.71
CA LEU A 132 8.01 8.65 15.25
C LEU A 132 8.87 9.16 16.42
N MET A 133 8.53 8.79 17.65
CA MET A 133 9.30 9.13 18.84
C MET A 133 10.76 8.66 18.67
N GLY A 134 11.69 9.61 18.77
CA GLY A 134 13.13 9.42 18.54
C GLY A 134 13.66 10.12 17.29
N LEU A 135 12.79 10.41 16.32
CA LEU A 135 13.15 11.12 15.10
C LEU A 135 13.23 12.64 15.34
N SER A 136 14.14 13.30 14.62
CA SER A 136 14.18 14.77 14.55
C SER A 136 12.98 15.32 13.78
N SER A 137 12.68 16.62 13.94
CA SER A 137 11.61 17.26 13.17
C SER A 137 11.81 17.17 11.65
N GLU A 138 13.07 17.22 11.19
CA GLU A 138 13.41 17.07 9.77
C GLU A 138 13.12 15.64 9.29
N GLN A 139 13.53 14.63 10.07
CA GLN A 139 13.27 13.23 9.77
C GLN A 139 11.77 12.91 9.76
N CYS A 140 11.00 13.46 10.71
CA CYS A 140 9.54 13.33 10.72
C CYS A 140 8.91 13.93 9.46
N GLY A 141 9.39 15.10 9.01
CA GLY A 141 8.92 15.74 7.78
C GLY A 141 9.23 14.90 6.53
N ASP A 142 10.46 14.40 6.41
CA ASP A 142 10.87 13.58 5.27
C ASP A 142 10.17 12.21 5.24
N LEU A 143 10.03 11.56 6.40
CA LEU A 143 9.29 10.30 6.53
C LEU A 143 7.83 10.49 6.17
N ARG A 144 7.18 11.56 6.66
CA ARG A 144 5.79 11.88 6.30
C ARG A 144 5.64 12.05 4.81
N GLN A 145 6.50 12.85 4.18
CA GLN A 145 6.42 13.10 2.76
C GLN A 145 6.62 11.80 1.96
N THR A 146 7.60 10.98 2.35
CA THR A 146 7.89 9.69 1.72
C THR A 146 6.72 8.72 1.82
N MET A 147 6.10 8.59 3.01
CA MET A 147 4.94 7.72 3.19
C MET A 147 3.72 8.21 2.40
N VAL A 148 3.46 9.52 2.35
CA VAL A 148 2.36 10.09 1.55
C VAL A 148 2.58 9.82 0.07
N GLU A 149 3.78 10.08 -0.47
CA GLU A 149 4.09 9.82 -1.88
C GLU A 149 4.05 8.31 -2.22
N ALA A 150 4.45 7.45 -1.29
CA ALA A 150 4.41 6.00 -1.49
C ALA A 150 2.98 5.46 -1.49
N VAL A 151 2.15 5.84 -0.50
CA VAL A 151 0.76 5.36 -0.38
C VAL A 151 -0.13 5.93 -1.48
N LEU A 152 -0.03 7.21 -1.83
CA LEU A 152 -0.73 7.72 -3.03
C LEU A 152 -0.25 7.03 -4.31
N GLY A 153 0.97 6.49 -4.27
CA GLY A 153 1.58 5.72 -5.33
C GLY A 153 0.87 4.40 -5.67
N THR A 154 0.08 3.85 -4.74
CA THR A 154 -0.65 2.58 -4.92
C THR A 154 -1.96 2.75 -5.67
N ASP A 155 -2.42 3.99 -5.92
CA ASP A 155 -3.60 4.24 -6.74
C ASP A 155 -3.38 3.68 -8.15
N MET A 156 -4.14 2.64 -8.49
CA MET A 156 -4.05 1.94 -9.77
C MET A 156 -4.33 2.84 -10.97
N LYS A 157 -5.02 3.99 -10.80
CA LYS A 157 -5.18 4.99 -11.86
C LYS A 157 -3.84 5.59 -12.30
N LEU A 158 -2.86 5.64 -11.40
CA LEU A 158 -1.53 6.20 -11.65
C LEU A 158 -0.51 5.17 -12.16
N HIS A 159 -0.90 3.89 -12.26
CA HIS A 159 -0.01 2.78 -12.61
C HIS A 159 0.85 3.06 -13.86
N PHE A 160 0.23 3.40 -14.99
CA PHE A 160 0.96 3.60 -16.25
C PHE A 160 1.85 4.84 -16.23
N ASP A 161 1.44 5.90 -15.53
CA ASP A 161 2.24 7.10 -15.35
C ASP A 161 3.48 6.81 -14.51
N HIS A 162 3.33 6.05 -13.43
CA HIS A 162 4.44 5.60 -12.59
C HIS A 162 5.40 4.71 -13.36
N LEU A 163 4.88 3.73 -14.11
CA LEU A 163 5.68 2.82 -14.93
C LEU A 163 6.48 3.56 -16.01
N ALA A 164 5.85 4.50 -16.72
CA ALA A 164 6.52 5.30 -17.76
C ALA A 164 7.65 6.15 -17.16
N LYS A 165 7.40 6.83 -16.04
CA LYS A 165 8.41 7.62 -15.32
C LYS A 165 9.55 6.73 -14.80
N PHE A 166 9.24 5.55 -14.27
CA PHE A 166 10.24 4.61 -13.78
C PHE A 166 11.14 4.10 -14.92
N LYS A 167 10.56 3.71 -16.07
CA LYS A 167 11.31 3.28 -17.26
C LYS A 167 12.23 4.37 -17.80
N ALA A 168 11.76 5.62 -17.82
CA ALA A 168 12.57 6.76 -18.23
C ALA A 168 13.77 6.99 -17.30
N LEU A 169 13.54 6.96 -15.98
CA LEU A 169 14.60 7.11 -14.97
C LEU A 169 15.61 5.95 -14.99
N SER A 170 15.13 4.73 -15.19
CA SER A 170 16.00 3.56 -15.33
C SER A 170 16.87 3.64 -16.58
N SER A 171 16.33 4.15 -17.68
CA SER A 171 17.07 4.26 -18.95
C SER A 171 18.10 5.38 -18.96
N SER A 172 17.89 6.43 -18.14
CA SER A 172 18.82 7.57 -18.05
C SER A 172 19.97 7.36 -17.06
N GLY A 173 20.02 6.23 -16.35
CA GLY A 173 20.99 5.99 -15.27
C GLY A 173 20.71 6.79 -13.99
N ALA A 174 19.54 7.44 -13.88
CA ALA A 174 19.20 8.29 -12.74
C ALA A 174 19.13 7.53 -11.40
N PHE A 175 18.97 6.20 -11.43
CA PHE A 175 19.01 5.36 -10.23
C PHE A 175 20.44 4.96 -9.81
N ASP A 176 21.50 5.30 -10.54
CA ASP A 176 22.86 5.03 -10.09
C ASP A 176 23.25 5.93 -8.92
N GLN A 177 22.77 7.18 -8.92
CA GLN A 177 22.91 8.15 -7.83
C GLN A 177 21.62 8.98 -7.70
N PRO A 178 20.55 8.39 -7.14
CA PRO A 178 19.28 9.09 -7.04
C PRO A 178 19.37 10.23 -6.04
N ASP A 179 18.79 11.38 -6.41
CA ASP A 179 18.50 12.44 -5.45
C ASP A 179 17.36 12.02 -4.50
N ARG A 180 16.98 12.90 -3.55
CA ARG A 180 15.91 12.59 -2.59
C ARG A 180 14.60 12.22 -3.29
N GLY A 181 14.24 12.93 -4.36
CA GLY A 181 13.04 12.64 -5.15
C GLY A 181 13.12 11.30 -5.89
N GLY A 182 14.30 10.94 -6.40
CA GLY A 182 14.58 9.65 -7.01
C GLY A 182 14.45 8.49 -6.03
N VAL A 183 14.92 8.66 -4.79
CA VAL A 183 14.74 7.67 -3.72
C VAL A 183 13.26 7.48 -3.40
N ARG A 184 12.49 8.57 -3.26
CA ARG A 184 11.03 8.45 -3.01
C ARG A 184 10.31 7.74 -4.15
N LYS A 185 10.61 8.05 -5.41
CA LYS A 185 10.06 7.34 -6.57
C LYS A 185 10.42 5.85 -6.57
N LEU A 186 11.64 5.51 -6.18
CA LEU A 186 12.06 4.11 -6.04
C LEU A 186 11.24 3.40 -4.96
N LEU A 187 11.03 4.03 -3.80
CA LEU A 187 10.21 3.49 -2.71
C LEU A 187 8.74 3.35 -3.11
N THR A 188 8.17 4.34 -3.80
CA THR A 188 6.82 4.28 -4.37
C THR A 188 6.67 3.07 -5.30
N MET A 189 7.63 2.85 -6.20
CA MET A 189 7.59 1.68 -7.09
C MET A 189 7.76 0.35 -6.34
N CYS A 190 8.59 0.29 -5.30
CA CYS A 190 8.73 -0.90 -4.47
C CYS A 190 7.42 -1.22 -3.74
N LEU A 191 6.74 -0.21 -3.19
CA LEU A 191 5.46 -0.42 -2.53
C LEU A 191 4.38 -0.86 -3.52
N HIS A 192 4.24 -0.15 -4.64
CA HIS A 192 3.28 -0.49 -5.69
C HIS A 192 3.47 -1.91 -6.22
N ALA A 193 4.72 -2.31 -6.50
CA ALA A 193 5.03 -3.67 -6.95
C ALA A 193 4.76 -4.72 -5.86
N ALA A 194 4.98 -4.39 -4.58
CA ALA A 194 4.68 -5.28 -3.46
C ALA A 194 3.17 -5.50 -3.31
N ASP A 195 2.39 -4.43 -3.43
CA ASP A 195 0.93 -4.43 -3.35
C ASP A 195 0.31 -5.39 -4.39
N ILE A 196 0.67 -5.21 -5.66
CA ILE A 196 0.13 -6.03 -6.76
C ILE A 196 0.89 -7.35 -6.98
N SER A 197 1.80 -7.75 -6.08
CA SER A 197 2.69 -8.92 -6.24
C SER A 197 2.00 -10.29 -6.22
N ASN A 198 0.69 -10.32 -6.01
CA ASN A 198 -0.10 -11.54 -5.76
C ASN A 198 0.04 -12.60 -6.87
N PRO A 199 0.01 -12.24 -8.17
CA PRO A 199 0.23 -13.20 -9.26
C PRO A 199 1.66 -13.73 -9.38
N CYS A 200 2.65 -13.07 -8.78
CA CYS A 200 4.05 -13.50 -8.79
C CYS A 200 4.34 -14.59 -7.72
N LYS A 201 3.36 -14.91 -6.87
CA LYS A 201 3.49 -15.93 -5.82
C LYS A 201 3.26 -17.34 -6.38
N PRO A 202 3.74 -18.41 -5.70
CA PRO A 202 3.41 -19.78 -6.08
C PRO A 202 1.90 -19.95 -6.28
N TRP A 203 1.51 -20.75 -7.28
CA TRP A 203 0.12 -20.91 -7.73
C TRP A 203 -0.90 -21.08 -6.58
N ARG A 204 -0.56 -21.88 -5.56
CA ARG A 204 -1.42 -22.10 -4.39
C ARG A 204 -1.76 -20.81 -3.62
N LEU A 205 -0.83 -19.85 -3.55
CA LEU A 205 -1.07 -18.55 -2.92
C LEU A 205 -1.74 -17.59 -3.89
N SER A 206 -1.23 -17.51 -5.12
CA SER A 206 -1.78 -16.64 -6.17
C SER A 206 -3.27 -16.91 -6.40
N SER A 207 -3.67 -18.17 -6.58
CA SER A 207 -5.08 -18.56 -6.76
C SER A 207 -5.98 -18.21 -5.57
N ARG A 208 -5.47 -18.27 -4.34
CA ARG A 208 -6.22 -17.87 -3.14
C ARG A 208 -6.40 -16.36 -3.07
N TRP A 209 -5.37 -15.60 -3.42
CA TRP A 209 -5.46 -14.14 -3.50
C TRP A 209 -6.41 -13.70 -4.61
N ALA A 210 -6.32 -14.34 -5.79
CA ALA A 210 -7.26 -14.12 -6.89
C ALA A 210 -8.72 -14.38 -6.46
N ALA A 211 -8.98 -15.50 -5.76
CA ALA A 211 -10.33 -15.78 -5.26
C ALA A 211 -10.83 -14.71 -4.27
N ARG A 212 -9.95 -14.20 -3.40
CA ARG A 212 -10.27 -13.13 -2.43
C ARG A 212 -10.62 -11.82 -3.11
N VAL A 213 -9.77 -11.33 -4.02
CA VAL A 213 -10.03 -10.06 -4.71
C VAL A 213 -11.28 -10.13 -5.57
N MET A 214 -11.51 -11.26 -6.26
CA MET A 214 -12.75 -11.44 -7.02
C MET A 214 -13.99 -11.50 -6.12
N THR A 215 -13.90 -12.14 -4.95
CA THR A 215 -15.00 -12.14 -3.99
C THR A 215 -15.34 -10.71 -3.56
N GLU A 216 -14.34 -9.88 -3.30
CA GLU A 216 -14.56 -8.49 -2.89
C GLU A 216 -15.16 -7.64 -4.02
N PHE A 217 -14.63 -7.77 -5.24
CA PHE A 217 -15.21 -7.13 -6.43
C PHE A 217 -16.67 -7.51 -6.62
N PHE A 218 -17.00 -8.78 -6.46
CA PHE A 218 -18.39 -9.24 -6.57
C PHE A 218 -19.29 -8.74 -5.46
N LEU A 219 -18.78 -8.50 -4.24
CA LEU A 219 -19.58 -7.89 -3.18
C LEU A 219 -19.86 -6.41 -3.47
N GLN A 220 -18.91 -5.68 -4.06
CA GLN A 220 -19.16 -4.34 -4.56
C GLN A 220 -20.22 -4.36 -5.67
N GLY A 221 -20.10 -5.26 -6.66
CA GLY A 221 -21.06 -5.34 -7.77
C GLY A 221 -22.49 -5.65 -7.32
N ASP A 222 -22.65 -6.55 -6.33
CA ASP A 222 -23.96 -6.80 -5.72
C ASP A 222 -24.55 -5.51 -5.10
N ARG A 223 -23.72 -4.74 -4.40
CA ARG A 223 -24.13 -3.47 -3.77
C ARG A 223 -24.48 -2.40 -4.80
N GLU A 224 -23.73 -2.31 -5.90
CA GLU A 224 -24.04 -1.43 -7.03
C GLU A 224 -25.42 -1.78 -7.63
N ALA A 225 -25.71 -3.07 -7.81
CA ALA A 225 -27.00 -3.54 -8.29
C ALA A 225 -28.15 -3.22 -7.31
N GLU A 226 -27.96 -3.43 -6.01
CA GLU A 226 -28.93 -3.08 -4.95
C GLU A 226 -29.24 -1.58 -4.92
N MET A 227 -28.23 -0.74 -5.19
CA MET A 227 -28.38 0.72 -5.27
C MET A 227 -29.00 1.20 -6.60
N GLY A 228 -29.22 0.30 -7.56
CA GLY A 228 -29.76 0.64 -8.88
C GLY A 228 -28.79 1.44 -9.74
N ILE A 229 -27.48 1.36 -9.47
CA ILE A 229 -26.42 2.00 -10.27
C ILE A 229 -25.74 0.98 -11.20
N PRO A 230 -25.09 1.41 -12.29
CA PRO A 230 -24.39 0.48 -13.17
C PRO A 230 -23.31 -0.32 -12.44
N VAL A 231 -23.34 -1.65 -12.59
CA VAL A 231 -22.31 -2.54 -12.04
C VAL A 231 -21.00 -2.30 -12.76
N SER A 232 -19.94 -2.10 -11.98
CA SER A 232 -18.59 -1.81 -12.43
C SER A 232 -18.00 -2.97 -13.24
N PRO A 233 -17.10 -2.70 -14.21
CA PRO A 233 -16.42 -3.74 -14.97
C PRO A 233 -15.75 -4.78 -14.06
N PHE A 234 -15.87 -6.06 -14.41
CA PHE A 234 -15.34 -7.22 -13.66
C PHE A 234 -15.98 -7.49 -12.28
N MET A 235 -17.01 -6.72 -11.88
CA MET A 235 -17.66 -6.86 -10.57
C MET A 235 -18.97 -7.65 -10.61
N ASP A 236 -19.41 -8.08 -11.80
CA ASP A 236 -20.59 -8.94 -11.95
C ASP A 236 -20.18 -10.42 -11.87
N ARG A 237 -20.59 -11.10 -10.79
CA ARG A 237 -20.27 -12.52 -10.52
C ARG A 237 -20.90 -13.50 -11.50
N GLU A 238 -21.97 -13.12 -12.20
CA GLU A 238 -22.65 -13.97 -13.18
C GLU A 238 -21.99 -13.87 -14.56
N ARG A 239 -21.27 -12.77 -14.82
CA ARG A 239 -20.71 -12.46 -16.15
C ARG A 239 -19.18 -12.50 -16.22
N THR A 240 -18.49 -12.38 -15.09
CA THR A 240 -17.04 -12.24 -15.08
C THR A 240 -16.34 -13.60 -15.17
N ASP A 241 -15.59 -13.82 -16.24
CA ASP A 241 -14.61 -14.92 -16.30
C ASP A 241 -13.37 -14.56 -15.47
N ILE A 242 -13.23 -15.20 -14.32
CA ILE A 242 -12.13 -14.98 -13.39
C ILE A 242 -10.77 -15.30 -14.04
N ALA A 243 -10.67 -16.38 -14.80
CA ALA A 243 -9.40 -16.79 -15.40
C ALA A 243 -8.95 -15.79 -16.46
N GLN A 244 -9.88 -15.33 -17.30
CA GLN A 244 -9.59 -14.30 -18.30
C GLN A 244 -9.24 -12.96 -17.65
N ALA A 245 -9.95 -12.56 -16.59
CA ALA A 245 -9.65 -11.34 -15.84
C ALA A 245 -8.24 -11.37 -15.24
N GLN A 246 -7.86 -12.49 -14.61
CA GLN A 246 -6.51 -12.65 -14.04
C GLN A 246 -5.41 -12.70 -15.10
N ALA A 247 -5.65 -13.38 -16.24
CA ALA A 247 -4.71 -13.38 -17.36
C ALA A 247 -4.52 -11.96 -17.95
N GLY A 248 -5.61 -11.18 -18.05
CA GLY A 248 -5.57 -9.78 -18.45
C GLY A 248 -4.78 -8.92 -17.46
N PHE A 249 -5.06 -9.05 -16.16
CA PHE A 249 -4.35 -8.35 -15.10
C PHE A 249 -2.84 -8.61 -15.16
N ILE A 250 -2.44 -9.87 -15.31
CA ILE A 250 -1.02 -10.25 -15.40
C ILE A 250 -0.36 -9.63 -16.63
N SER A 251 -0.96 -9.78 -17.81
CA SER A 251 -0.35 -9.35 -19.07
C SER A 251 -0.27 -7.83 -19.22
N VAL A 252 -1.22 -7.09 -18.64
CA VAL A 252 -1.35 -5.63 -18.82
C VAL A 252 -0.70 -4.84 -17.68
N LEU A 253 -0.74 -5.35 -16.44
CA LEU A 253 -0.33 -4.59 -15.25
C LEU A 253 0.85 -5.21 -14.49
N ILE A 254 0.99 -6.54 -14.48
CA ILE A 254 2.04 -7.19 -13.66
C ILE A 254 3.33 -7.41 -14.45
N GLN A 255 3.22 -7.85 -15.70
CA GLN A 255 4.37 -8.15 -16.54
C GLN A 255 5.14 -6.91 -17.03
N PRO A 256 4.49 -5.81 -17.47
CA PRO A 256 5.18 -4.63 -18.02
C PRO A 256 6.03 -3.83 -17.02
#